data_AF-A0A2U8I6Q2-F1
#
_entry.id   AF-A0A2U8I6Q2-F1
#
_cell.length_a   1.000
_cell.length_b   1.000
_cell.length_c   1.000
_cell.angle_alpha   90.00
_cell.angle_beta   90.00
_cell.angle_gamma   90.00
#
_symmetry.space_group_name_H-M   'P 1'
#
loop_
_entity.id
_entity.type
_entity.pdbx_description
1 polymer ?
#
loop_
_entity_poly.entity_id
_entity_poly.type
_entity_poly.pdbx_seq_one_letter_code
_entity_poly.pdbx_strand_id
1 'polypeptide(L)'
;MFRQNSQYDSQYIIQLQDDEEVSQMARFLYNKNADRTAHYCYQAQTNTLAIVNAAPDFVFHGKTRIIFISHGIFMKAMGGEKIVQLLITRGLLQKDTTGDFQKIDRVSIAACYINEATPANVVMNRPIQDENFIENIYRAFSIEKISVGSISVREKLVLIDALGRTWTGLIKNPQIPEEQWQVDWTLVKESNRKIIFTQGEDGEIVKTRIGLLKEASARTRLLKTSYNGRFGVDDVFDGYQTKLSGAINVKIARQIVENIKKGPVLMVADIMALIAGMCEEVAPHRIIINANRPDMTALQHILRQTEQYHDYIHWLNELDLWGGTKELKLLMEKLFTQPQTAFLRLKERYLHDDFDLFSLNLSDPASAGIIERDKRDKAPIRSIYLGQVEQHFGETIKESLAYNDDPETSLKKMKTSIDNIEQNLKKLSKGEGNTSLYYHSELTRQSEQATINNSKLKRKYTSPRYLIKAQVYYANTLSAHSYRMVIDHCDALVSANRNLLTQNHLETNKWGCLLSTLTYNKEIQQYEMYYLHQDKMQKIQLTTDNTIFAEMRRYLEQQHERLIKCYQRVNGRLYPNPFFSTTVIL
;
A
#
# COMPACT_ATOMS: atom_id res chain seq x y z
N MET A 1 25.59 14.86 0.61
CA MET A 1 24.79 14.89 1.85
C MET A 1 23.33 14.96 1.43
N PHE A 2 22.58 13.86 1.51
CA PHE A 2 21.16 13.84 1.15
C PHE A 2 20.37 14.58 2.25
N ARG A 3 19.72 15.70 1.93
CA ARG A 3 18.80 16.37 2.85
C ARG A 3 17.56 15.50 3.00
N GLN A 4 17.39 14.85 4.14
CA GLN A 4 16.15 14.15 4.48
C GLN A 4 15.14 15.19 4.98
N ASN A 5 14.00 15.35 4.30
CA ASN A 5 12.95 16.24 4.81
C ASN A 5 12.22 15.54 5.95
N SER A 6 12.46 16.03 7.16
CA SER A 6 11.60 15.76 8.31
C SER A 6 10.17 16.23 8.02
N GLN A 7 9.16 15.48 8.46
CA GLN A 7 7.77 15.95 8.48
C GLN A 7 7.52 17.08 9.51
N TYR A 8 8.56 17.49 10.24
CA TYR A 8 8.57 18.55 11.23
C TYR A 8 9.38 19.74 10.69
N ASP A 9 8.82 20.93 10.84
CA ASP A 9 9.41 22.19 10.40
C ASP A 9 10.57 22.61 11.31
N SER A 10 10.50 22.27 12.60
CA SER A 10 11.56 22.52 13.58
C SER A 10 11.61 21.43 14.65
N GLN A 11 12.79 21.18 15.20
CA GLN A 11 12.96 20.16 16.24
C GLN A 11 14.04 20.49 17.28
N TYR A 12 13.77 20.10 18.53
CA TYR A 12 14.76 20.07 19.59
C TYR A 12 15.29 18.66 19.81
N ILE A 13 16.60 18.54 20.02
CA ILE A 13 17.25 17.37 20.61
C ILE A 13 17.67 17.76 22.02
N ILE A 14 17.15 17.06 23.01
CA ILE A 14 17.40 17.29 24.42
C ILE A 14 18.11 16.05 24.97
N GLN A 15 19.43 16.15 25.07
CA GLN A 15 20.29 15.17 25.69
C GLN A 15 20.23 15.35 27.20
N LEU A 16 19.64 14.38 27.91
CA LEU A 16 19.43 14.49 29.36
C LEU A 16 20.61 13.97 30.18
N GLN A 17 21.59 13.33 29.54
CA GLN A 17 22.77 12.77 30.20
C GLN A 17 24.04 13.10 29.40
N ASP A 18 25.07 13.58 30.07
CA ASP A 18 26.40 13.79 29.49
C ASP A 18 27.19 12.47 29.57
N ASP A 19 26.94 11.62 28.59
CA ASP A 19 27.53 10.29 28.43
C ASP A 19 28.02 10.14 26.97
N GLU A 20 29.11 9.40 26.75
CA GLU A 20 29.75 9.33 25.43
C GLU A 20 28.82 8.75 24.37
N GLU A 21 28.12 7.65 24.68
CA GLU A 21 27.20 6.98 23.76
C GLU A 21 25.99 7.87 23.45
N VAL A 22 25.40 8.47 24.49
CA VAL A 22 24.27 9.39 24.36
C VAL A 22 24.65 10.63 23.54
N SER A 23 25.85 11.18 23.76
CA SER A 23 26.39 12.32 23.02
C SER A 23 26.56 11.99 21.53
N GLN A 24 27.06 10.78 21.23
CA GLN A 24 27.23 10.32 19.86
C GLN A 24 25.87 10.15 19.15
N MET A 25 24.89 9.54 19.82
CA MET A 25 23.52 9.40 19.32
C MET A 25 22.86 10.77 19.04
N ALA A 26 23.02 11.72 19.96
CA ALA A 26 22.48 13.07 19.81
C ALA A 26 23.11 13.80 18.62
N ARG A 27 24.43 13.66 18.42
CA ARG A 27 25.14 14.24 17.28
C ARG A 27 24.67 13.65 15.95
N PHE A 28 24.48 12.33 15.87
CA PHE A 28 23.97 11.70 14.65
C PHE A 28 22.54 12.14 14.31
N LEU A 29 21.66 12.29 15.31
CA LEU A 29 20.33 12.85 15.10
C LEU A 29 20.37 14.31 14.66
N TYR A 30 21.25 15.13 15.24
CA TYR A 30 21.40 16.53 14.84
C TYR A 30 21.80 16.61 13.38
N ASN A 31 22.83 15.86 12.97
CA ASN A 31 23.34 15.86 11.60
C ASN A 31 22.30 15.47 10.55
N LYS A 32 21.31 14.65 10.92
CA LYS A 32 20.22 14.24 10.03
C LYS A 32 19.39 15.42 9.52
N ASN A 33 19.09 16.39 10.39
CA ASN A 33 18.20 17.52 10.14
C ASN A 33 18.84 18.85 10.61
N ALA A 34 20.14 19.02 10.37
CA ALA A 34 20.93 20.11 10.97
C ALA A 34 20.43 21.52 10.60
N ASP A 35 19.72 21.67 9.48
CA ASP A 35 19.13 22.92 9.00
C ASP A 35 17.94 23.42 9.83
N ARG A 36 17.37 22.56 10.69
CA ARG A 36 16.13 22.85 11.44
C ARG A 36 16.12 22.25 12.84
N THR A 37 17.30 22.01 13.40
CA THR A 37 17.46 21.35 14.70
C THR A 37 18.27 22.22 15.65
N ALA A 38 17.87 22.25 16.92
CA ALA A 38 18.72 22.71 18.01
C ALA A 38 18.94 21.59 19.04
N HIS A 39 20.19 21.38 19.41
CA HIS A 39 20.66 20.35 20.34
C HIS A 39 21.14 21.00 21.64
N TYR A 40 20.54 20.55 22.74
CA TYR A 40 20.90 20.94 24.09
C TYR A 40 21.32 19.72 24.91
N CYS A 41 22.27 19.92 25.82
CA CYS A 41 22.73 18.93 26.79
C CYS A 41 22.46 19.40 28.21
N TYR A 42 21.91 18.51 29.04
CA TYR A 42 21.75 18.73 30.47
C TYR A 42 23.11 18.69 31.17
N GLN A 43 23.37 19.72 31.97
CA GLN A 43 24.56 19.83 32.80
C GLN A 43 24.17 19.61 34.27
N ALA A 44 24.61 18.49 34.84
CA ALA A 44 24.26 18.13 36.21
C ALA A 44 24.77 19.13 37.26
N GLN A 45 25.93 19.76 37.01
CA GLN A 45 26.55 20.72 37.94
C GLN A 45 25.73 22.01 38.08
N THR A 46 25.21 22.52 36.97
CA THR A 46 24.42 23.76 36.93
C THR A 46 22.92 23.49 37.02
N ASN A 47 22.50 22.22 36.87
CA ASN A 47 21.12 21.80 36.75
C ASN A 47 20.35 22.55 35.64
N THR A 48 21.02 22.81 34.51
CA THR A 48 20.47 23.55 33.37
C THR A 48 20.74 22.85 32.03
N LEU A 49 20.04 23.29 30.98
CA LEU A 49 20.30 22.87 29.60
C LEU A 49 21.27 23.84 28.92
N ALA A 50 22.45 23.37 28.56
CA ALA A 50 23.41 24.10 27.75
C ALA A 50 23.19 23.81 26.26
N ILE A 51 23.34 24.82 25.41
CA ILE A 51 23.28 24.64 23.96
C ILE A 51 24.58 23.98 23.49
N VAL A 52 24.46 22.92 22.69
CA VAL A 52 25.60 22.24 22.08
C VAL A 52 25.75 22.69 20.63
N ASN A 53 24.66 22.65 19.88
CA ASN A 53 24.63 23.08 18.49
C ASN A 53 23.22 23.53 18.10
N ALA A 54 23.08 24.50 17.19
CA ALA A 54 21.78 24.90 16.65
C ALA A 54 21.91 25.35 15.21
N ALA A 55 20.85 25.15 14.43
CA ALA A 55 20.74 25.74 13.11
C ALA A 55 20.88 27.28 13.19
N PRO A 56 21.50 27.93 12.19
CA PRO A 56 21.48 29.38 12.09
C PRO A 56 20.04 29.91 12.14
N ASP A 57 19.79 30.93 12.95
CA ASP A 57 18.46 31.55 13.13
C ASP A 57 17.35 30.55 13.51
N PHE A 58 17.70 29.49 14.25
CA PHE A 58 16.74 28.49 14.67
C PHE A 58 15.57 29.10 15.46
N VAL A 59 14.34 28.84 14.99
CA VAL A 59 13.09 29.17 15.68
C VAL A 59 12.24 27.91 15.78
N PHE A 60 11.76 27.60 16.99
CA PHE A 60 10.83 26.50 17.21
C PHE A 60 9.42 26.92 16.82
N HIS A 61 8.98 26.55 15.62
CA HIS A 61 7.70 26.96 15.02
C HIS A 61 7.19 25.92 14.00
N GLY A 62 5.97 26.14 13.51
CA GLY A 62 5.32 25.24 12.54
C GLY A 62 4.92 23.91 13.17
N LYS A 63 5.14 22.82 12.44
CA LYS A 63 4.97 21.45 12.95
C LYS A 63 6.21 21.04 13.75
N THR A 64 6.08 20.91 15.06
CA THR A 64 7.23 20.86 15.99
C THR A 64 7.49 19.48 16.58
N ARG A 65 8.76 19.20 16.90
CA ARG A 65 9.15 17.96 17.59
C ARG A 65 10.19 18.16 18.67
N ILE A 66 10.03 17.49 19.81
CA ILE A 66 11.08 17.36 20.84
C ILE A 66 11.56 15.92 20.90
N ILE A 67 12.87 15.70 20.95
CA ILE A 67 13.49 14.39 21.08
C ILE A 67 14.27 14.33 22.39
N PHE A 68 13.82 13.54 23.35
CA PHE A 68 14.55 13.24 24.59
C PHE A 68 15.46 12.03 24.36
N ILE A 69 16.75 12.17 24.73
CA ILE A 69 17.75 11.11 24.59
C ILE A 69 18.52 10.95 25.90
N SER A 70 18.60 9.72 26.39
CA SER A 70 19.38 9.31 27.56
C SER A 70 19.27 7.80 27.72
N HIS A 71 20.11 7.21 28.58
CA HIS A 71 19.83 5.90 29.14
C HIS A 71 18.48 5.92 29.87
N GLY A 72 17.67 4.86 29.71
CA GLY A 72 16.29 4.83 30.23
C GLY A 72 16.20 4.87 31.74
N ILE A 73 17.14 4.22 32.44
CA ILE A 73 17.22 4.24 33.91
C ILE A 73 17.47 5.67 34.40
N PHE A 74 18.40 6.38 33.78
CA PHE A 74 18.72 7.76 34.14
C PHE A 74 17.54 8.70 33.86
N MET A 75 16.88 8.54 32.71
CA MET A 75 15.72 9.35 32.35
C MET A 75 14.55 9.16 33.32
N LYS A 76 14.26 7.91 33.74
CA LYS A 76 13.26 7.62 34.78
C LYS A 76 13.64 8.26 36.11
N ALA A 77 14.90 8.14 36.53
CA ALA A 77 15.39 8.72 37.78
C ALA A 77 15.31 10.27 37.79
N MET A 78 15.49 10.91 36.64
CA MET A 78 15.32 12.36 36.51
C MET A 78 13.86 12.79 36.71
N GLY A 79 12.91 11.99 36.24
CA GLY A 79 11.47 12.26 36.37
C GLY A 79 10.93 13.25 35.34
N GLY A 80 9.66 13.07 34.95
CA GLY A 80 9.01 13.88 33.91
C GLY A 80 8.88 15.36 34.24
N GLU A 81 8.52 15.69 35.49
CA GLU A 81 8.38 17.07 35.96
C GLU A 81 9.67 17.88 35.81
N LYS A 82 10.80 17.30 36.24
CA LYS A 82 12.11 17.93 36.10
C LYS A 82 12.49 18.15 34.63
N ILE A 83 12.20 17.18 33.76
CA ILE A 83 12.49 17.30 32.31
C ILE A 83 11.69 18.48 31.71
N VAL A 84 10.40 18.60 32.02
CA VAL A 84 9.57 19.71 31.53
C VAL A 84 10.04 21.05 32.10
N GLN A 85 10.35 21.11 33.40
CA GLN A 85 10.87 22.32 34.05
C GLN A 85 12.19 22.80 33.43
N LEU A 86 13.07 21.88 33.00
CA LEU A 86 14.30 22.22 32.29
C LEU A 86 14.01 22.95 30.96
N LEU A 87 12.99 22.53 30.21
CA LEU A 87 12.59 23.17 28.95
C LEU A 87 12.08 24.60 29.18
N ILE A 88 11.25 24.78 30.20
CA ILE A 88 10.64 26.07 30.57
C ILE A 88 11.70 27.02 31.09
N THR A 89 12.50 26.59 32.07
CA THR A 89 13.55 27.40 32.70
C THR A 89 14.58 27.86 31.68
N ARG A 90 14.89 27.03 30.68
CA ARG A 90 15.81 27.42 29.59
C ARG A 90 15.18 28.37 28.56
N GLY A 91 13.86 28.53 28.58
CA GLY A 91 13.13 29.36 27.61
C GLY A 91 13.02 28.72 26.22
N LEU A 92 13.06 27.38 26.12
CA LEU A 92 12.96 26.68 24.83
C LEU A 92 11.54 26.70 24.26
N LEU A 93 10.55 26.89 25.12
CA LEU A 93 9.14 27.00 24.78
C LEU A 93 8.69 28.43 25.01
N GLN A 94 8.21 29.09 23.95
CA GLN A 94 7.74 30.47 24.03
C GLN A 94 6.22 30.51 24.17
N LYS A 95 5.75 31.50 24.93
CA LYS A 95 4.33 31.85 24.99
C LYS A 95 3.99 32.80 23.86
N ASP A 96 2.82 32.61 23.26
CA ASP A 96 2.29 33.51 22.26
C ASP A 96 1.73 34.80 22.89
N THR A 97 1.18 35.69 22.05
CA THR A 97 0.59 36.95 22.49
C THR A 97 -0.61 36.79 23.42
N THR A 98 -1.24 35.61 23.44
CA THR A 98 -2.34 35.25 24.35
C THR A 98 -1.85 34.67 25.67
N GLY A 99 -0.54 34.45 25.83
CA GLY A 99 0.08 33.90 27.03
C GLY A 99 0.09 32.38 27.08
N ASP A 100 -0.28 31.73 25.98
CA ASP A 100 -0.34 30.27 25.86
C ASP A 100 0.92 29.72 25.19
N PHE A 101 1.35 28.53 25.59
CA PHE A 101 2.48 27.87 24.93
C PHE A 101 2.08 27.35 23.56
N GLN A 102 2.99 27.45 22.59
CA GLN A 102 2.80 26.77 21.31
C GLN A 102 2.64 25.25 21.52
N LYS A 103 1.67 24.66 20.82
CA LYS A 103 1.48 23.20 20.80
C LYS A 103 2.72 22.48 20.27
N ILE A 104 3.11 21.42 20.98
CA ILE A 104 4.14 20.47 20.55
C ILE A 104 3.46 19.34 19.79
N ASP A 105 3.71 19.16 18.50
CA ASP A 105 3.05 18.08 17.73
C ASP A 105 3.50 16.69 18.19
N ARG A 106 4.80 16.55 18.50
CA ARG A 106 5.37 15.27 18.90
C ARG A 106 6.50 15.39 19.91
N VAL A 107 6.43 14.59 20.96
CA VAL A 107 7.59 14.22 21.78
C VAL A 107 8.05 12.82 21.39
N SER A 108 9.36 12.62 21.23
CA SER A 108 9.97 11.34 20.93
C SER A 108 10.99 10.99 21.99
N ILE A 109 10.84 9.83 22.60
CA ILE A 109 11.77 9.34 23.62
C ILE A 109 12.65 8.26 23.00
N ALA A 110 13.94 8.53 22.91
CA ALA A 110 14.98 7.61 22.50
C ALA A 110 15.75 7.14 23.74
N ALA A 111 15.16 6.18 24.45
CA ALA A 111 15.73 5.58 25.65
C ALA A 111 15.33 4.11 25.74
N CYS A 112 16.28 3.25 26.12
CA CYS A 112 16.06 1.82 26.25
C CYS A 112 15.13 1.50 27.43
N TYR A 113 14.18 0.57 27.25
CA TYR A 113 13.29 0.08 28.31
C TYR A 113 12.56 1.20 29.10
N ILE A 114 12.21 2.30 28.43
CA ILE A 114 11.55 3.42 29.10
C ILE A 114 10.13 3.08 29.57
N ASN A 115 9.47 2.14 28.91
CA ASN A 115 8.07 1.76 29.16
C ASN A 115 7.91 0.25 29.43
N GLU A 116 9.02 -0.47 29.65
CA GLU A 116 9.05 -1.89 30.02
C GLU A 116 10.07 -2.08 31.16
N ALA A 117 9.99 -3.21 31.86
CA ALA A 117 10.99 -3.57 32.86
C ALA A 117 12.32 -3.90 32.17
N THR A 118 13.42 -3.38 32.73
CA THR A 118 14.78 -3.72 32.29
C THR A 118 15.06 -5.20 32.64
N PRO A 119 15.74 -5.98 31.77
CA PRO A 119 16.14 -7.35 32.10
C PRO A 119 16.94 -7.42 33.41
N ALA A 120 16.71 -8.47 34.21
CA ALA A 120 17.22 -8.60 35.57
C ALA A 120 18.75 -8.45 35.71
N ASN A 121 19.50 -8.89 34.69
CA ASN A 121 20.97 -8.83 34.68
C ASN A 121 21.56 -7.44 34.39
N VAL A 122 20.76 -6.46 33.96
CA VAL A 122 21.21 -5.06 33.71
C VAL A 122 21.19 -4.23 34.98
N VAL A 123 20.43 -4.67 36.00
CA VAL A 123 20.09 -3.84 37.14
C VAL A 123 20.97 -4.22 38.33
N MET A 124 22.09 -3.53 38.50
CA MET A 124 22.93 -3.63 39.71
C MET A 124 22.23 -3.10 40.98
N ASN A 125 21.18 -2.27 40.84
CA ASN A 125 20.42 -1.70 41.96
C ASN A 125 18.94 -1.58 41.58
N ARG A 126 18.07 -2.34 42.28
CA ARG A 126 16.58 -2.37 42.26
C ARG A 126 15.88 -1.93 40.96
N PRO A 127 15.08 -2.79 40.29
CA PRO A 127 14.35 -2.38 39.09
C PRO A 127 13.45 -1.18 39.38
N ILE A 128 13.71 -0.04 38.74
CA ILE A 128 12.81 1.12 38.76
C ILE A 128 11.57 0.74 37.93
N GLN A 129 10.59 0.14 38.60
CA GLN A 129 9.26 -0.17 38.07
C GLN A 129 8.40 1.10 38.06
N ASP A 130 8.80 2.14 37.34
CA ASP A 130 7.87 3.23 37.01
C ASP A 130 7.17 2.89 35.69
N GLU A 131 6.10 2.11 35.78
CA GLU A 131 5.23 1.80 34.63
C GLU A 131 4.49 3.04 34.11
N ASN A 132 4.48 4.14 34.86
CA ASN A 132 3.74 5.36 34.57
C ASN A 132 4.60 6.54 34.13
N PHE A 133 5.90 6.36 33.87
CA PHE A 133 6.81 7.45 33.51
C PHE A 133 6.29 8.32 32.34
N ILE A 134 5.68 7.68 31.32
CA ILE A 134 5.14 8.41 30.16
C ILE A 134 3.89 9.21 30.52
N GLU A 135 3.04 8.67 31.37
CA GLU A 135 1.89 9.40 31.91
C GLU A 135 2.35 10.58 32.76
N ASN A 136 3.40 10.40 33.57
CA ASN A 136 3.98 11.43 34.40
C ASN A 136 4.57 12.58 33.56
N ILE A 137 5.26 12.28 32.44
CA ILE A 137 5.69 13.31 31.48
C ILE A 137 4.48 14.04 30.89
N TYR A 138 3.45 13.32 30.47
CA TYR A 138 2.24 13.93 29.88
C TYR A 138 1.58 14.89 30.87
N ARG A 139 1.38 14.44 32.11
CA ARG A 139 0.83 15.24 33.20
C ARG A 139 1.70 16.46 33.50
N ALA A 140 3.03 16.31 33.52
CA ALA A 140 3.93 17.43 33.73
C ALA A 140 3.76 18.53 32.66
N PHE A 141 3.62 18.16 31.39
CA PHE A 141 3.28 19.14 30.34
C PHE A 141 1.90 19.77 30.55
N SER A 142 0.88 18.96 30.91
CA SER A 142 -0.48 19.46 31.15
C SER A 142 -0.57 20.43 32.33
N ILE A 143 0.15 20.17 33.43
CA ILE A 143 0.22 21.05 34.62
C ILE A 143 0.74 22.44 34.22
N GLU A 144 1.74 22.48 33.34
CA GLU A 144 2.34 23.70 32.82
C GLU A 144 1.56 24.30 31.63
N LYS A 145 0.37 23.75 31.32
CA LYS A 145 -0.51 24.14 30.21
C LYS A 145 0.16 24.08 28.83
N ILE A 146 1.09 23.15 28.65
CA ILE A 146 1.75 22.89 27.37
C ILE A 146 1.00 21.74 26.66
N SER A 147 0.40 22.03 25.51
CA SER A 147 -0.30 21.01 24.73
C SER A 147 0.68 20.12 23.98
N VAL A 148 0.59 18.80 24.17
CA VAL A 148 1.38 17.79 23.45
C VAL A 148 0.45 16.90 22.63
N GLY A 149 0.57 16.96 21.30
CA GLY A 149 -0.24 16.18 20.38
C GLY A 149 -0.04 14.67 20.53
N SER A 150 1.20 14.23 20.75
CA SER A 150 1.48 12.82 21.07
C SER A 150 2.90 12.62 21.63
N ILE A 151 3.06 11.59 22.47
CA ILE A 151 4.38 11.08 22.89
C ILE A 151 4.63 9.74 22.22
N SER A 152 5.81 9.55 21.63
CA SER A 152 6.24 8.26 21.12
C SER A 152 7.45 7.72 21.82
N VAL A 153 7.37 6.45 22.18
CA VAL A 153 8.47 5.71 22.79
C VAL A 153 8.80 4.45 22.01
N ARG A 154 9.89 3.79 22.40
CA ARG A 154 10.26 2.46 21.94
C ARG A 154 10.22 1.51 23.13
N GLU A 155 9.94 0.25 22.83
CA GLU A 155 9.62 -0.77 23.84
C GLU A 155 10.89 -1.30 24.53
N LYS A 156 11.94 -1.54 23.76
CA LYS A 156 13.13 -2.30 24.19
C LYS A 156 14.40 -1.49 23.98
N LEU A 157 15.41 -2.08 23.36
CA LEU A 157 16.65 -1.40 23.01
C LEU A 157 16.42 -0.38 21.89
N VAL A 158 17.16 0.72 21.96
CA VAL A 158 17.18 1.80 20.98
C VAL A 158 18.63 2.13 20.66
N LEU A 159 18.96 2.22 19.38
CA LEU A 159 20.25 2.76 18.92
C LEU A 159 20.01 3.81 17.84
N ILE A 160 20.99 4.68 17.63
CA ILE A 160 21.00 5.62 16.52
C ILE A 160 22.29 5.43 15.75
N ASP A 161 22.19 5.09 14.48
CA ASP A 161 23.37 4.87 13.65
C ASP A 161 24.00 6.19 13.19
N ALA A 162 25.16 6.07 12.53
CA ALA A 162 25.93 7.21 12.04
C ALA A 162 25.16 8.11 11.03
N LEU A 163 24.06 7.63 10.45
CA LEU A 163 23.20 8.39 9.54
C LEU A 163 22.00 9.04 10.28
N GLY A 164 21.96 8.97 11.61
CA GLY A 164 20.84 9.48 12.41
C GLY A 164 19.59 8.62 12.32
N ARG A 165 19.69 7.37 11.87
CA ARG A 165 18.55 6.46 11.78
C ARG A 165 18.38 5.71 13.10
N THR A 166 17.15 5.66 13.58
CA THR A 166 16.82 4.94 14.82
C THR A 166 16.63 3.46 14.53
N TRP A 167 17.20 2.61 15.36
CA TRP A 167 17.01 1.16 15.36
C TRP A 167 16.39 0.72 16.67
N THR A 168 15.68 -0.41 16.65
CA THR A 168 15.17 -1.07 17.85
C THR A 168 15.70 -2.50 17.92
N GLY A 169 16.14 -2.91 19.09
CA GLY A 169 16.76 -4.22 19.32
C GLY A 169 15.89 -5.14 20.18
N LEU A 170 15.90 -6.43 19.85
CA LEU A 170 15.35 -7.49 20.69
C LEU A 170 16.48 -8.42 21.14
N ILE A 171 16.71 -8.48 22.45
CA ILE A 171 17.67 -9.44 23.04
C ILE A 171 17.07 -10.85 22.94
N LYS A 172 17.80 -11.80 22.34
CA LYS A 172 17.38 -13.21 22.25
C LYS A 172 17.68 -14.01 23.51
N ASN A 173 18.76 -13.65 24.19
CA ASN A 173 19.37 -14.40 25.29
C ASN A 173 19.55 -13.49 26.53
N PRO A 174 18.46 -12.98 27.14
CA PRO A 174 18.55 -12.02 28.23
C PRO A 174 19.16 -12.57 29.53
N GLN A 175 19.38 -13.89 29.61
CA GLN A 175 19.84 -14.59 30.80
C GLN A 175 21.36 -14.64 30.94
N ILE A 176 22.12 -14.28 29.90
CA ILE A 176 23.59 -14.30 29.93
C ILE A 176 24.17 -12.89 30.17
N PRO A 177 25.48 -12.72 30.43
CA PRO A 177 26.11 -11.40 30.60
C PRO A 177 25.90 -10.50 29.38
N GLU A 178 25.80 -9.18 29.63
CA GLU A 178 25.46 -8.17 28.62
C GLU A 178 26.43 -8.18 27.43
N GLU A 179 27.72 -8.43 27.67
CA GLU A 179 28.73 -8.43 26.60
C GLU A 179 28.53 -9.57 25.58
N GLN A 180 27.70 -10.56 25.92
CA GLN A 180 27.42 -11.73 25.08
C GLN A 180 26.01 -11.70 24.48
N TRP A 181 25.26 -10.62 24.68
CA TRP A 181 23.90 -10.52 24.18
C TRP A 181 23.84 -10.56 22.66
N GLN A 182 23.00 -11.45 22.15
CA GLN A 182 22.60 -11.50 20.75
C GLN A 182 21.37 -10.62 20.58
N VAL A 183 21.54 -9.53 19.84
CA VAL A 183 20.48 -8.55 19.60
C VAL A 183 20.01 -8.62 18.15
N ASP A 184 18.73 -8.90 17.94
CA ASP A 184 18.07 -8.69 16.66
C ASP A 184 17.76 -7.21 16.49
N TRP A 185 18.59 -6.52 15.73
CA TRP A 185 18.38 -5.13 15.36
C TRP A 185 17.42 -5.00 14.18
N THR A 186 16.49 -4.05 14.26
CA THR A 186 15.58 -3.72 13.17
C THR A 186 15.50 -2.20 13.01
N LEU A 187 15.59 -1.73 11.78
CA LEU A 187 15.47 -0.30 11.46
C LEU A 187 14.04 0.19 11.77
N VAL A 188 13.93 1.30 12.50
CA VAL A 188 12.63 1.88 12.89
C VAL A 188 12.07 2.70 11.74
N LYS A 189 10.99 2.21 11.11
CA LYS A 189 10.14 2.98 10.18
C LYS A 189 9.17 3.88 10.94
N GLU A 190 8.53 4.84 10.25
CA GLU A 190 7.50 5.68 10.90
C GLU A 190 6.34 4.85 11.48
N SER A 191 5.99 3.76 10.78
CA SER A 191 4.98 2.74 11.05
C SER A 191 5.37 1.64 12.05
N ASN A 192 6.62 1.56 12.52
CA ASN A 192 7.12 0.38 13.25
C ASN A 192 7.41 0.63 14.74
N ARG A 193 7.04 -0.35 15.60
CA ARG A 193 7.42 -0.47 17.04
C ARG A 193 7.41 0.85 17.79
N LYS A 194 6.24 1.49 17.88
CA LYS A 194 6.06 2.68 18.71
C LYS A 194 4.86 2.46 19.60
N ILE A 195 5.02 2.80 20.87
CA ILE A 195 3.86 3.07 21.69
C ILE A 195 3.62 4.56 21.56
N ILE A 196 2.44 4.91 21.03
CA ILE A 196 1.98 6.28 20.93
C ILE A 196 1.01 6.51 22.08
N PHE A 197 1.25 7.58 22.82
CA PHE A 197 0.35 8.06 23.86
C PHE A 197 -0.29 9.36 23.34
N THR A 198 -1.60 9.46 23.50
CA THR A 198 -2.41 10.64 23.17
C THR A 198 -3.36 10.93 24.31
N GLN A 199 -3.65 12.19 24.57
CA GLN A 199 -4.64 12.60 25.57
C GLN A 199 -6.03 12.69 24.90
N GLY A 200 -7.03 12.01 25.47
CA GLY A 200 -8.43 12.08 25.07
C GLY A 200 -9.09 13.39 25.47
N GLU A 201 -10.32 13.62 25.02
CA GLU A 201 -11.09 14.86 25.31
C GLU A 201 -11.45 14.98 26.80
N ASP A 202 -11.52 13.86 27.51
CA ASP A 202 -11.72 13.73 28.96
C ASP A 202 -10.43 13.87 29.78
N GLY A 203 -9.28 14.03 29.11
CA GLY A 203 -7.97 14.10 29.73
C GLY A 203 -7.33 12.73 30.01
N GLU A 204 -8.00 11.62 29.71
CA GLU A 204 -7.43 10.27 29.84
C GLU A 204 -6.30 10.04 28.84
N ILE A 205 -5.27 9.29 29.24
CA ILE A 205 -4.14 8.98 28.37
C ILE A 205 -4.40 7.66 27.66
N VAL A 206 -4.66 7.72 26.36
CA VAL A 206 -4.87 6.55 25.51
C VAL A 206 -3.52 6.06 24.99
N LYS A 207 -3.22 4.78 25.26
CA LYS A 207 -2.02 4.10 24.80
C LYS A 207 -2.31 3.25 23.56
N THR A 208 -1.72 3.60 22.41
CA THR A 208 -1.78 2.80 21.19
C THR A 208 -0.43 2.14 20.92
N ARG A 209 -0.39 0.81 21.00
CA ARG A 209 0.81 0.00 20.71
C ARG A 209 0.85 -0.34 19.22
N ILE A 210 1.83 0.21 18.50
CA ILE A 210 2.14 -0.15 17.12
C ILE A 210 3.25 -1.20 17.18
N GLY A 211 2.89 -2.48 17.19
CA GLY A 211 3.85 -3.59 17.31
C GLY A 211 4.69 -3.86 16.05
N LEU A 212 5.77 -4.63 16.19
CA LEU A 212 6.41 -5.31 15.04
C LEU A 212 5.48 -6.47 14.69
N LEU A 213 4.79 -6.38 13.56
CA LEU A 213 3.87 -7.40 13.06
C LEU A 213 4.67 -8.64 12.66
N LYS A 214 5.05 -9.47 13.64
CA LYS A 214 5.76 -10.75 13.46
C LYS A 214 4.85 -11.84 12.87
N GLU A 215 3.54 -11.62 12.80
CA GLU A 215 2.61 -12.59 12.24
C GLU A 215 1.83 -11.97 11.08
N ALA A 216 1.81 -12.68 9.94
CA ALA A 216 0.97 -12.35 8.80
C ALA A 216 -0.53 -12.34 9.17
N SER A 217 -0.93 -13.04 10.25
CA SER A 217 -2.30 -13.09 10.78
C SER A 217 -2.68 -11.89 11.65
N ALA A 218 -1.73 -11.27 12.36
CA ALA A 218 -1.97 -10.08 13.20
C ALA A 218 -1.99 -8.77 12.40
N ARG A 219 -1.76 -8.82 11.07
CA ARG A 219 -1.99 -7.71 10.12
C ARG A 219 -3.46 -7.33 9.96
N THR A 220 -4.35 -8.01 10.67
CA THR A 220 -5.78 -7.74 10.62
C THR A 220 -6.12 -6.50 11.46
N ARG A 221 -6.68 -5.50 10.76
CA ARG A 221 -7.65 -4.48 11.24
C ARG A 221 -7.12 -3.13 11.73
N LEU A 222 -6.59 -2.35 10.80
CA LEU A 222 -7.28 -1.11 10.44
C LEU A 222 -7.61 -1.24 8.96
N LEU A 223 -8.80 -1.79 8.66
CA LEU A 223 -9.32 -1.84 7.31
C LEU A 223 -9.37 -0.41 6.78
N LYS A 224 -8.35 0.01 6.01
CA LYS A 224 -8.44 1.29 5.33
C LYS A 224 -9.42 1.12 4.18
N THR A 225 -10.44 1.98 4.19
CA THR A 225 -11.29 2.10 3.02
C THR A 225 -10.55 2.89 1.96
N SER A 226 -11.03 2.84 0.72
CA SER A 226 -10.54 3.64 -0.40
C SER A 226 -10.49 5.16 -0.11
N TYR A 227 -11.20 5.62 0.93
CA TYR A 227 -11.40 7.04 1.23
C TYR A 227 -10.66 7.52 2.49
N ASN A 228 -9.84 6.67 3.13
CA ASN A 228 -9.19 7.00 4.42
C ASN A 228 -7.96 7.94 4.30
N GLY A 229 -7.89 8.76 3.24
CA GLY A 229 -6.77 9.70 3.02
C GLY A 229 -5.44 9.01 2.73
N ARG A 230 -4.32 9.73 2.94
CA ARG A 230 -2.97 9.17 2.77
C ARG A 230 -2.75 8.00 3.74
N PHE A 231 -2.10 6.95 3.27
CA PHE A 231 -1.61 5.85 4.10
C PHE A 231 -0.14 5.52 3.83
N GLY A 232 0.48 4.79 4.77
CA GLY A 232 1.89 4.39 4.68
C GLY A 232 2.08 3.09 3.91
N VAL A 233 3.30 2.81 3.47
CA VAL A 233 3.60 1.61 2.65
C VAL A 233 3.30 0.29 3.38
N ASP A 234 3.31 0.29 4.72
CA ASP A 234 3.00 -0.90 5.53
C ASP A 234 1.51 -1.04 5.90
N ASP A 235 0.63 -0.11 5.52
CA ASP A 235 -0.82 -0.19 5.75
C ASP A 235 -1.45 -1.17 4.73
N VAL A 236 -1.72 -2.43 5.10
CA VAL A 236 -2.15 -3.50 4.17
C VAL A 236 -3.67 -3.57 3.99
N PHE A 237 -4.17 -3.68 2.75
CA PHE A 237 -5.56 -4.07 2.46
C PHE A 237 -5.71 -5.59 2.40
N ASP A 238 -6.79 -6.14 2.97
CA ASP A 238 -7.20 -7.54 2.75
C ASP A 238 -7.56 -7.71 1.26
N GLY A 239 -6.81 -8.53 0.53
CA GLY A 239 -7.02 -8.75 -0.90
C GLY A 239 -6.16 -9.87 -1.48
N TYR A 240 -6.72 -10.59 -2.45
CA TYR A 240 -6.13 -11.80 -3.05
C TYR A 240 -5.32 -11.55 -4.32
N GLN A 241 -5.06 -10.29 -4.70
CA GLN A 241 -4.25 -10.02 -5.89
C GLN A 241 -2.77 -9.94 -5.50
N THR A 242 -2.02 -10.94 -5.96
CA THR A 242 -0.61 -11.14 -5.59
C THR A 242 0.37 -10.64 -6.65
N LYS A 243 -0.12 -10.18 -7.81
CA LYS A 243 0.73 -9.82 -8.97
C LYS A 243 0.39 -8.44 -9.54
N LEU A 244 1.44 -7.64 -9.75
CA LEU A 244 1.36 -6.38 -10.48
C LEU A 244 1.45 -6.60 -12.01
N SER A 245 0.87 -5.68 -12.77
CA SER A 245 1.06 -5.63 -14.23
C SER A 245 2.51 -5.32 -14.57
N GLY A 246 3.14 -6.18 -15.36
CA GLY A 246 4.48 -5.96 -15.92
C GLY A 246 4.48 -5.14 -17.20
N ALA A 247 3.37 -4.54 -17.63
CA ALA A 247 3.29 -3.81 -18.90
C ALA A 247 4.17 -2.55 -18.89
N ILE A 248 5.06 -2.40 -19.87
CA ILE A 248 6.07 -1.34 -19.90
C ILE A 248 6.00 -0.51 -21.17
N ASN A 249 5.92 0.82 -21.00
CA ASN A 249 6.20 1.76 -22.08
C ASN A 249 7.53 2.49 -21.83
N VAL A 250 8.58 2.11 -22.56
CA VAL A 250 9.95 2.63 -22.42
C VAL A 250 10.01 4.16 -22.55
N LYS A 251 9.23 4.74 -23.47
CA LYS A 251 9.22 6.20 -23.71
C LYS A 251 8.63 6.93 -22.51
N ILE A 252 7.54 6.40 -21.95
CA ILE A 252 6.89 6.94 -20.75
C ILE A 252 7.82 6.78 -19.53
N ALA A 253 8.47 5.63 -19.37
CA ALA A 253 9.40 5.40 -18.27
C ALA A 253 10.53 6.43 -18.24
N ARG A 254 11.14 6.73 -19.41
CA ARG A 254 12.16 7.79 -19.52
C ARG A 254 11.63 9.17 -19.13
N GLN A 255 10.39 9.48 -19.50
CA GLN A 255 9.77 10.77 -19.15
C GLN A 255 9.44 10.86 -17.67
N ILE A 256 9.02 9.77 -17.03
CA ILE A 256 8.83 9.72 -15.57
C ILE A 256 10.15 10.02 -14.85
N VAL A 257 11.25 9.37 -15.27
CA VAL A 257 12.60 9.60 -14.73
C VAL A 257 13.02 11.08 -14.82
N GLU A 258 12.62 11.78 -15.89
CA GLU A 258 12.92 13.20 -16.05
C GLU A 258 11.95 14.13 -15.30
N ASN A 259 10.68 13.76 -15.20
CA ASN A 259 9.66 14.58 -14.54
C ASN A 259 9.80 14.57 -13.01
N ILE A 260 10.23 13.46 -12.43
CA ILE A 260 10.42 13.30 -10.98
C ILE A 260 11.50 14.25 -10.42
N LYS A 261 12.50 14.57 -11.25
CA LYS A 261 13.52 15.57 -10.95
C LYS A 261 12.93 16.98 -10.85
N LYS A 262 11.84 17.25 -11.58
CA LYS A 262 11.20 18.57 -11.71
C LYS A 262 10.07 18.81 -10.71
N GLY A 263 9.55 17.78 -10.07
CA GLY A 263 8.53 17.90 -9.01
C GLY A 263 7.73 16.61 -8.78
N PRO A 264 6.63 16.68 -7.99
CA PRO A 264 5.79 15.53 -7.69
C PRO A 264 5.20 14.88 -8.93
N VAL A 265 5.16 13.54 -8.92
CA VAL A 265 4.55 12.72 -9.95
C VAL A 265 3.44 11.88 -9.32
N LEU A 266 2.26 11.90 -9.92
CA LEU A 266 1.16 11.02 -9.56
C LEU A 266 1.17 9.82 -10.51
N MET A 267 1.11 8.62 -9.96
CA MET A 267 1.11 7.39 -10.73
C MET A 267 0.17 6.34 -10.15
N VAL A 268 -0.23 5.38 -10.97
CA VAL A 268 -0.89 4.17 -10.49
C VAL A 268 0.11 3.18 -9.91
N ALA A 269 -0.41 2.19 -9.18
CA ALA A 269 0.38 1.11 -8.60
C ALA A 269 0.71 0.06 -9.66
N ASP A 270 1.81 0.25 -10.39
CA ASP A 270 2.36 -0.73 -11.33
C ASP A 270 3.91 -0.69 -11.34
N ILE A 271 4.55 -1.35 -12.30
CA ILE A 271 6.02 -1.34 -12.42
C ILE A 271 6.62 0.06 -12.62
N MET A 272 5.86 1.05 -13.09
CA MET A 272 6.35 2.42 -13.24
C MET A 272 6.55 3.09 -11.89
N ALA A 273 5.77 2.69 -10.88
CA ALA A 273 5.99 3.12 -9.50
C ALA A 273 7.34 2.63 -8.94
N LEU A 274 7.75 1.41 -9.29
CA LEU A 274 9.07 0.89 -8.91
C LEU A 274 10.19 1.68 -9.58
N ILE A 275 10.05 1.96 -10.89
CA ILE A 275 11.01 2.77 -11.64
C ILE A 275 11.13 4.17 -11.03
N ALA A 276 10.02 4.80 -10.69
CA ALA A 276 10.00 6.09 -10.01
C ALA A 276 10.75 6.03 -8.68
N GLY A 277 10.49 5.01 -7.84
CA GLY A 277 11.21 4.80 -6.59
C GLY A 277 12.72 4.56 -6.78
N MET A 278 13.12 4.02 -7.92
CA MET A 278 14.55 3.81 -8.23
C MET A 278 15.26 5.08 -8.73
N CYS A 279 14.53 6.15 -9.09
CA CYS A 279 15.11 7.37 -9.62
C CYS A 279 15.91 8.17 -8.57
N GLU A 280 16.88 8.94 -9.05
CA GLU A 280 17.51 9.99 -8.24
C GLU A 280 16.58 11.20 -8.15
N GLU A 281 16.06 11.46 -6.96
CA GLU A 281 15.29 12.67 -6.67
C GLU A 281 16.09 13.66 -5.84
N VAL A 282 15.76 14.94 -6.03
CA VAL A 282 16.34 16.05 -5.27
C VAL A 282 15.64 16.24 -3.92
N ALA A 283 14.41 15.74 -3.74
CA ALA A 283 13.66 15.84 -2.48
C ALA A 283 12.75 14.62 -2.26
N PRO A 284 12.61 14.12 -1.02
CA PRO A 284 11.70 13.02 -0.68
C PRO A 284 10.22 13.42 -0.82
N HIS A 285 9.34 12.43 -0.98
CA HIS A 285 7.87 12.55 -1.08
C HIS A 285 7.32 13.12 -2.41
N ARG A 286 8.08 13.02 -3.50
CA ARG A 286 7.60 13.39 -4.85
C ARG A 286 6.85 12.25 -5.55
N ILE A 287 6.79 11.06 -4.95
CA ILE A 287 6.10 9.91 -5.53
C ILE A 287 4.74 9.75 -4.86
N ILE A 288 3.69 10.07 -5.61
CA ILE A 288 2.32 9.91 -5.17
C ILE A 288 1.73 8.74 -5.95
N ILE A 289 1.20 7.75 -5.23
CA ILE A 289 0.64 6.54 -5.84
C ILE A 289 -0.85 6.45 -5.50
N ASN A 290 -1.69 6.40 -6.53
CA ASN A 290 -3.13 6.18 -6.37
C ASN A 290 -3.59 4.98 -7.19
N ALA A 291 -4.18 3.97 -6.56
CA ALA A 291 -4.66 2.79 -7.25
C ALA A 291 -5.92 2.22 -6.60
N ASN A 292 -6.55 1.25 -7.25
CA ASN A 292 -7.53 0.40 -6.58
C ASN A 292 -6.82 -0.46 -5.50
N ARG A 293 -7.61 -1.02 -4.55
CA ARG A 293 -7.04 -1.81 -3.45
C ARG A 293 -6.20 -2.99 -3.94
N PRO A 294 -6.65 -3.82 -4.91
CA PRO A 294 -5.86 -4.96 -5.37
C PRO A 294 -4.46 -4.62 -5.90
N ASP A 295 -4.37 -3.61 -6.78
CA ASP A 295 -3.08 -3.20 -7.37
C ASP A 295 -2.18 -2.54 -6.30
N MET A 296 -2.77 -1.79 -5.37
CA MET A 296 -2.02 -1.23 -4.25
C MET A 296 -1.45 -2.32 -3.33
N THR A 297 -2.25 -3.34 -2.97
CA THR A 297 -1.78 -4.47 -2.16
C THR A 297 -0.60 -5.19 -2.82
N ALA A 298 -0.69 -5.42 -4.14
CA ALA A 298 0.39 -6.06 -4.89
C ALA A 298 1.67 -5.21 -4.90
N LEU A 299 1.55 -3.88 -5.09
CA LEU A 299 2.70 -2.97 -5.01
C LEU A 299 3.32 -2.95 -3.61
N GLN A 300 2.51 -2.81 -2.55
CA GLN A 300 3.01 -2.80 -1.17
C GLN A 300 3.73 -4.12 -0.83
N HIS A 301 3.23 -5.25 -1.33
CA HIS A 301 3.90 -6.54 -1.18
C HIS A 301 5.29 -6.54 -1.85
N ILE A 302 5.39 -6.05 -3.08
CA ILE A 302 6.66 -5.97 -3.81
C ILE A 302 7.63 -4.98 -3.16
N LEU A 303 7.15 -3.82 -2.72
CA LEU A 303 7.96 -2.84 -1.97
C LEU A 303 8.50 -3.48 -0.67
N ARG A 304 7.68 -4.26 0.04
CA ARG A 304 8.12 -5.00 1.22
C ARG A 304 9.23 -6.00 0.94
N GLN A 305 9.19 -6.70 -0.19
CA GLN A 305 10.25 -7.64 -0.57
C GLN A 305 11.62 -6.96 -0.64
N THR A 306 11.69 -5.66 -0.97
CA THR A 306 12.98 -4.93 -1.02
C THR A 306 13.75 -4.96 0.31
N GLU A 307 13.07 -5.11 1.44
CA GLU A 307 13.71 -5.25 2.76
C GLU A 307 14.53 -6.54 2.88
N GLN A 308 14.01 -7.62 2.30
CA GLN A 308 14.54 -8.98 2.41
C GLN A 308 15.77 -9.22 1.53
N TYR A 309 15.93 -8.44 0.46
CA TYR A 309 17.02 -8.59 -0.50
C TYR A 309 18.05 -7.46 -0.39
N HIS A 310 19.33 -7.80 -0.56
CA HIS A 310 20.45 -6.84 -0.51
C HIS A 310 20.92 -6.44 -1.90
N ASP A 311 20.57 -7.23 -2.91
CA ASP A 311 20.94 -6.98 -4.29
C ASP A 311 19.73 -7.01 -5.23
N TYR A 312 19.91 -6.27 -6.32
CA TYR A 312 18.95 -6.05 -7.37
C TYR A 312 18.57 -7.33 -8.11
N ILE A 313 19.52 -8.23 -8.37
CA ILE A 313 19.29 -9.41 -9.22
C ILE A 313 18.41 -10.42 -8.49
N HIS A 314 18.72 -10.72 -7.23
CA HIS A 314 17.92 -11.64 -6.43
C HIS A 314 16.53 -11.07 -6.18
N TRP A 315 16.41 -9.77 -5.85
CA TRP A 315 15.10 -9.13 -5.72
C TRP A 315 14.27 -9.26 -7.01
N LEU A 316 14.86 -8.96 -8.17
CA LEU A 316 14.15 -9.00 -9.45
C LEU A 316 13.69 -10.41 -9.83
N ASN A 317 14.49 -11.45 -9.54
CA ASN A 317 14.15 -12.83 -9.84
C ASN A 317 12.94 -13.33 -9.02
N GLU A 318 12.70 -12.73 -7.86
CA GLU A 318 11.64 -13.10 -6.92
C GLU A 318 10.34 -12.29 -7.14
N LEU A 319 10.34 -11.34 -8.07
CA LEU A 319 9.15 -10.60 -8.43
C LEU A 319 8.19 -11.47 -9.27
N ASP A 320 6.99 -11.67 -8.75
CA ASP A 320 5.91 -12.34 -9.48
C ASP A 320 5.02 -11.30 -10.20
N LEU A 321 5.32 -11.04 -11.47
CA LEU A 321 4.63 -10.06 -12.31
C LEU A 321 3.80 -10.73 -13.41
N TRP A 322 2.67 -10.11 -13.77
CA TRP A 322 1.97 -10.48 -15.00
C TRP A 322 2.87 -10.20 -16.21
N GLY A 323 3.20 -11.25 -16.97
CA GLY A 323 4.14 -11.18 -18.10
C GLY A 323 5.60 -11.46 -17.75
N GLY A 324 5.92 -11.72 -16.47
CA GLY A 324 7.27 -12.02 -15.99
C GLY A 324 8.18 -10.78 -15.90
N THR A 325 9.45 -11.00 -15.55
CA THR A 325 10.40 -9.93 -15.18
C THR A 325 11.39 -9.56 -16.28
N LYS A 326 11.36 -10.28 -17.42
CA LYS A 326 12.34 -10.14 -18.51
C LYS A 326 12.36 -8.74 -19.12
N GLU A 327 11.19 -8.18 -19.44
CA GLU A 327 11.09 -6.83 -20.01
C GLU A 327 11.48 -5.76 -18.99
N LEU A 328 11.12 -5.96 -17.73
CA LEU A 328 11.50 -5.07 -16.63
C LEU A 328 13.01 -5.01 -16.43
N LYS A 329 13.69 -6.16 -16.47
CA LYS A 329 15.15 -6.26 -16.43
C LYS A 329 15.79 -5.44 -17.54
N LEU A 330 15.40 -5.69 -18.78
CA LEU A 330 15.93 -5.00 -19.95
C LEU A 330 15.69 -3.49 -19.90
N LEU A 331 14.56 -3.06 -19.34
CA LEU A 331 14.27 -1.65 -19.14
C LEU A 331 15.16 -1.04 -18.06
N MET A 332 15.28 -1.67 -16.90
CA MET A 332 16.08 -1.17 -15.78
C MET A 332 17.55 -1.01 -16.16
N GLU A 333 18.11 -1.97 -16.90
CA GLU A 333 19.48 -1.90 -17.44
C GLU A 333 19.65 -0.75 -18.46
N LYS A 334 18.58 -0.34 -19.14
CA LYS A 334 18.58 0.80 -20.07
C LYS A 334 18.35 2.16 -19.38
N LEU A 335 17.60 2.19 -18.29
CA LEU A 335 17.24 3.42 -17.58
C LEU A 335 18.30 3.82 -16.55
N PHE A 336 18.95 2.84 -15.92
CA PHE A 336 19.88 3.08 -14.82
C PHE A 336 21.26 2.56 -15.19
N THR A 337 22.25 3.46 -15.21
CA THR A 337 23.67 3.10 -15.39
C THR A 337 24.18 2.21 -14.26
N GLN A 338 23.61 2.32 -13.06
CA GLN A 338 23.91 1.47 -11.90
C GLN A 338 22.60 0.92 -11.29
N PRO A 339 22.07 -0.21 -11.81
CA PRO A 339 20.81 -0.80 -11.34
C PRO A 339 20.83 -1.18 -9.84
N GLN A 340 21.97 -1.64 -9.33
CA GLN A 340 22.15 -1.94 -7.91
C GLN A 340 21.95 -0.70 -7.02
N THR A 341 22.61 0.41 -7.36
CA THR A 341 22.45 1.69 -6.65
C THR A 341 21.00 2.17 -6.71
N ALA A 342 20.35 2.02 -7.87
CA ALA A 342 18.96 2.39 -8.06
C ALA A 342 17.99 1.53 -7.23
N PHE A 343 18.26 0.23 -7.10
CA PHE A 343 17.52 -0.66 -6.20
C PHE A 343 17.72 -0.28 -4.73
N LEU A 344 18.94 0.04 -4.31
CA LEU A 344 19.20 0.49 -2.94
C LEU A 344 18.44 1.79 -2.62
N ARG A 345 18.27 2.71 -3.58
CA ARG A 345 17.40 3.88 -3.42
C ARG A 345 15.93 3.50 -3.25
N LEU A 346 15.42 2.56 -4.04
CA LEU A 346 14.06 2.05 -3.88
C LEU A 346 13.85 1.44 -2.49
N LYS A 347 14.82 0.63 -2.04
CA LYS A 347 14.84 0.04 -0.69
C LYS A 347 14.86 1.14 0.37
N GLU A 348 15.74 2.13 0.24
CA GLU A 348 15.83 3.27 1.17
C GLU A 348 14.50 4.04 1.26
N ARG A 349 13.86 4.32 0.13
CA ARG A 349 12.53 4.97 0.09
C ARG A 349 11.43 4.14 0.74
N TYR A 350 11.44 2.82 0.52
CA TYR A 350 10.53 1.93 1.23
C TYR A 350 10.76 1.99 2.74
N LEU A 351 12.02 1.92 3.18
CA LEU A 351 12.39 2.01 4.59
C LEU A 351 12.04 3.36 5.22
N HIS A 352 12.01 4.44 4.44
CA HIS A 352 11.67 5.80 4.89
C HIS A 352 10.20 6.18 4.71
N ASP A 353 9.35 5.28 4.20
CA ASP A 353 7.96 5.58 3.86
C ASP A 353 7.86 6.79 2.91
N ASP A 354 8.73 6.88 1.90
CA ASP A 354 8.84 8.07 1.02
C ASP A 354 7.77 8.13 -0.08
N PHE A 355 6.79 7.23 -0.04
CA PHE A 355 5.66 7.18 -0.95
C PHE A 355 4.41 7.76 -0.31
N ASP A 356 3.69 8.62 -1.02
CA ASP A 356 2.36 9.05 -0.62
C ASP A 356 1.32 8.12 -1.27
N LEU A 357 0.79 7.17 -0.51
CA LEU A 357 -0.15 6.17 -1.02
C LEU A 357 -1.60 6.58 -0.78
N PHE A 358 -2.42 6.39 -1.82
CA PHE A 358 -3.85 6.65 -1.87
C PHE A 358 -4.59 5.50 -2.56
N SER A 359 -5.85 5.28 -2.20
CA SER A 359 -6.68 4.23 -2.79
C SER A 359 -8.01 4.80 -3.28
N LEU A 360 -7.98 5.94 -3.98
CA LEU A 360 -9.16 6.73 -4.32
C LEU A 360 -9.67 6.41 -5.73
N ASN A 361 -11.01 6.46 -5.89
CA ASN A 361 -11.63 6.43 -7.21
C ASN A 361 -11.53 7.81 -7.87
N LEU A 362 -10.74 7.95 -8.94
CA LEU A 362 -10.60 9.24 -9.63
C LEU A 362 -11.87 9.70 -10.36
N SER A 363 -12.91 8.87 -10.50
CA SER A 363 -14.22 9.34 -10.96
C SER A 363 -15.07 9.99 -9.88
N ASP A 364 -14.65 9.96 -8.61
CA ASP A 364 -15.28 10.69 -7.51
C ASP A 364 -14.75 12.15 -7.47
N PRO A 365 -15.60 13.18 -7.58
CA PRO A 365 -15.19 14.59 -7.53
C PRO A 365 -14.37 15.01 -6.30
N ALA A 366 -14.45 14.28 -5.19
CA ALA A 366 -13.71 14.60 -3.96
C ALA A 366 -12.24 14.15 -4.00
N SER A 367 -11.88 13.20 -4.87
CA SER A 367 -10.59 12.50 -4.83
C SER A 367 -9.38 13.41 -4.94
N ALA A 368 -9.38 14.36 -5.89
CA ALA A 368 -8.28 15.32 -5.99
C ALA A 368 -8.13 16.20 -4.75
N GLY A 369 -9.25 16.53 -4.08
CA GLY A 369 -9.22 17.29 -2.83
C GLY A 369 -8.53 16.52 -1.70
N ILE A 370 -8.81 15.22 -1.58
CA ILE A 370 -8.19 14.35 -0.58
C ILE A 370 -6.69 14.22 -0.83
N ILE A 371 -6.27 13.99 -2.08
CA ILE A 371 -4.84 13.89 -2.44
C ILE A 371 -4.11 15.20 -2.12
N GLU A 372 -4.63 16.36 -2.54
CA GLU A 372 -3.99 17.66 -2.26
C GLU A 372 -3.87 17.96 -0.76
N ARG A 373 -4.92 17.62 0.00
CA ARG A 373 -4.95 17.81 1.46
C ARG A 373 -3.88 16.97 2.15
N ASP A 374 -3.75 15.69 1.77
CA ASP A 374 -3.00 14.71 2.57
C ASP A 374 -1.60 14.38 2.01
N LYS A 375 -1.28 14.77 0.76
CA LYS A 375 0.10 14.62 0.23
C LYS A 375 1.08 15.47 1.04
N ARG A 376 2.30 14.96 1.24
CA ARG A 376 3.36 15.65 2.00
C ARG A 376 3.95 16.79 1.22
N ASP A 377 4.28 16.58 -0.06
CA ASP A 377 4.79 17.65 -0.91
C ASP A 377 3.63 18.54 -1.39
N LYS A 378 3.62 19.84 -1.04
CA LYS A 378 2.57 20.79 -1.45
C LYS A 378 2.78 21.40 -2.85
N ALA A 379 3.88 21.08 -3.53
CA ALA A 379 4.13 21.51 -4.90
C ALA A 379 3.09 20.95 -5.90
N PRO A 380 2.85 21.65 -7.04
CA PRO A 380 1.98 21.15 -8.10
C PRO A 380 2.49 19.82 -8.68
N ILE A 381 1.57 18.91 -9.03
CA ILE A 381 1.93 17.64 -9.69
C ILE A 381 2.39 17.93 -11.12
N ARG A 382 3.64 17.58 -11.43
CA ARG A 382 4.29 17.85 -12.73
C ARG A 382 3.93 16.86 -13.82
N SER A 383 3.63 15.62 -13.44
CA SER A 383 3.14 14.62 -14.39
C SER A 383 2.23 13.61 -13.73
N ILE A 384 1.25 13.15 -14.49
CA ILE A 384 0.26 12.15 -14.08
C ILE A 384 0.35 10.95 -15.01
N TYR A 385 0.58 9.77 -14.44
CA TYR A 385 0.52 8.49 -15.12
C TYR A 385 -0.69 7.70 -14.60
N LEU A 386 -1.74 7.64 -15.40
CA LEU A 386 -2.99 6.95 -15.04
C LEU A 386 -2.95 5.44 -15.30
N GLY A 387 -1.92 4.92 -15.96
CA GLY A 387 -1.91 3.54 -16.43
C GLY A 387 -3.15 3.23 -17.26
N GLN A 388 -3.89 2.20 -16.88
CA GLN A 388 -5.14 1.78 -17.52
C GLN A 388 -6.29 2.70 -17.11
N VAL A 389 -6.86 3.43 -18.08
CA VAL A 389 -8.02 4.32 -17.79
C VAL A 389 -9.21 3.51 -17.26
N GLU A 390 -9.39 2.29 -17.77
CA GLU A 390 -10.44 1.37 -17.39
C GLU A 390 -10.45 0.98 -15.90
N GLN A 391 -9.30 1.08 -15.21
CA GLN A 391 -9.20 0.82 -13.78
C GLN A 391 -9.80 1.93 -12.91
N HIS A 392 -9.98 3.13 -13.47
CA HIS A 392 -10.56 4.29 -12.78
C HIS A 392 -12.07 4.37 -12.96
N PHE A 393 -12.68 3.45 -13.69
CA PHE A 393 -14.14 3.33 -13.74
C PHE A 393 -14.65 2.63 -12.49
N GLY A 394 -15.62 3.25 -11.81
CA GLY A 394 -16.31 2.63 -10.68
C GLY A 394 -17.12 1.39 -11.11
N GLU A 395 -17.43 0.53 -10.15
CA GLU A 395 -18.20 -0.71 -10.38
C GLU A 395 -19.54 -0.46 -11.07
N THR A 396 -20.25 0.61 -10.70
CA THR A 396 -21.53 1.00 -11.33
C THR A 396 -21.45 1.23 -12.83
N ILE A 397 -20.30 1.66 -13.35
CA ILE A 397 -20.09 1.86 -14.80
C ILE A 397 -19.76 0.54 -15.47
N LYS A 398 -18.92 -0.28 -14.84
CA LYS A 398 -18.60 -1.62 -15.35
C LYS A 398 -19.86 -2.48 -15.45
N GLU A 399 -20.72 -2.41 -14.43
CA GLU A 399 -22.03 -3.06 -14.41
C GLU A 399 -22.96 -2.49 -15.49
N SER A 400 -23.07 -1.16 -15.60
CA SER A 400 -23.88 -0.49 -16.63
C SER A 400 -23.49 -0.92 -18.05
N LEU A 401 -22.19 -1.00 -18.33
CA LEU A 401 -21.67 -1.45 -19.63
C LEU A 401 -21.89 -2.93 -19.89
N ALA A 402 -22.05 -3.75 -18.85
CA ALA A 402 -22.19 -5.19 -18.99
C ALA A 402 -23.64 -5.67 -19.01
N TYR A 403 -24.55 -5.00 -18.30
CA TYR A 403 -25.93 -5.44 -18.07
C TYR A 403 -26.98 -4.77 -18.96
N ASN A 404 -26.58 -4.22 -20.11
CA ASN A 404 -27.49 -3.62 -21.08
C ASN A 404 -28.42 -2.55 -20.48
N ASP A 405 -27.88 -1.66 -19.62
CA ASP A 405 -28.47 -0.32 -19.54
C ASP A 405 -28.66 0.17 -20.98
N ASP A 406 -29.77 0.87 -21.24
CA ASP A 406 -29.97 1.42 -22.58
C ASP A 406 -28.72 2.25 -22.98
N PRO A 407 -28.34 2.24 -24.28
CA PRO A 407 -27.09 2.85 -24.72
C PRO A 407 -26.94 4.32 -24.30
N GLU A 408 -28.04 5.05 -24.13
CA GLU A 408 -28.05 6.46 -23.72
C GLU A 408 -27.70 6.61 -22.24
N THR A 409 -28.27 5.77 -21.37
CA THR A 409 -27.94 5.70 -19.95
C THR A 409 -26.48 5.30 -19.72
N SER A 410 -25.99 4.27 -20.41
CA SER A 410 -24.59 3.83 -20.37
C SER A 410 -23.63 4.96 -20.79
N LEU A 411 -23.95 5.64 -21.89
CA LEU A 411 -23.18 6.77 -22.40
C LEU A 411 -23.17 7.94 -21.42
N LYS A 412 -24.31 8.26 -20.80
CA LYS A 412 -24.43 9.33 -19.80
C LYS A 412 -23.55 9.05 -18.58
N LYS A 413 -23.61 7.84 -18.03
CA LYS A 413 -22.77 7.42 -16.89
C LYS A 413 -21.28 7.47 -17.23
N MET A 414 -20.89 6.94 -18.39
CA MET A 414 -19.50 7.02 -18.88
C MET A 414 -19.02 8.47 -19.03
N LYS A 415 -19.84 9.33 -19.64
CA LYS A 415 -19.51 10.74 -19.83
C LYS A 415 -19.30 11.47 -18.50
N THR A 416 -20.20 11.26 -17.53
CA THR A 416 -20.05 11.85 -16.18
C THR A 416 -18.77 11.38 -15.51
N SER A 417 -18.44 10.09 -15.61
CA SER A 417 -17.21 9.55 -15.02
C SER A 417 -15.95 10.16 -15.61
N ILE A 418 -15.88 10.23 -16.94
CA ILE A 418 -14.76 10.85 -17.64
C ILE A 418 -14.67 12.35 -17.32
N ASP A 419 -15.80 13.05 -17.26
CA ASP A 419 -15.84 14.47 -16.89
C ASP A 419 -15.29 14.67 -15.47
N ASN A 420 -15.64 13.81 -14.51
CA ASN A 420 -15.10 13.85 -13.15
C ASN A 420 -13.60 13.54 -13.11
N ILE A 421 -13.13 12.54 -13.86
CA ILE A 421 -11.69 12.23 -13.98
C ILE A 421 -10.96 13.45 -14.51
N GLU A 422 -11.41 14.05 -15.61
CA GLU A 422 -10.77 15.25 -16.18
C GLU A 422 -10.76 16.44 -15.21
N GLN A 423 -11.83 16.64 -14.44
CA GLN A 423 -11.87 17.68 -13.40
C GLN A 423 -10.86 17.42 -12.27
N ASN A 424 -10.77 16.18 -11.79
CA ASN A 424 -9.78 15.79 -10.78
C ASN A 424 -8.35 15.99 -11.28
N LEU A 425 -8.04 15.60 -12.51
CA LEU A 425 -6.73 15.83 -13.12
C LEU A 425 -6.38 17.32 -13.17
N LYS A 426 -7.32 18.18 -13.61
CA LYS A 426 -7.14 19.63 -13.63
C LYS A 426 -6.86 20.19 -12.23
N LYS A 427 -7.59 19.73 -11.23
CA LYS A 427 -7.40 20.15 -9.82
C LYS A 427 -6.04 19.73 -9.28
N LEU A 428 -5.60 18.50 -9.53
CA LEU A 428 -4.29 17.97 -9.11
C LEU A 428 -3.11 18.70 -9.76
N SER A 429 -3.29 19.17 -11.00
CA SER A 429 -2.31 20.02 -11.67
C SER A 429 -2.35 21.48 -11.26
N LYS A 430 -3.26 21.88 -10.34
CA LYS A 430 -3.52 23.28 -9.98
C LYS A 430 -3.78 24.18 -11.20
N GLY A 431 -4.33 23.62 -12.27
CA GLY A 431 -4.56 24.34 -13.54
C GLY A 431 -3.32 24.54 -14.41
N GLU A 432 -2.15 23.97 -14.07
CA GLU A 432 -0.97 23.99 -14.94
C GLU A 432 -1.22 23.14 -16.20
N GLY A 433 -1.67 23.81 -17.26
CA GLY A 433 -2.09 23.19 -18.52
C GLY A 433 -1.04 22.35 -19.25
N ASN A 434 0.25 22.53 -18.93
CA ASN A 434 1.38 21.80 -19.50
C ASN A 434 1.77 20.54 -18.71
N THR A 435 1.02 20.20 -17.65
CA THR A 435 1.23 18.96 -16.89
C THR A 435 1.09 17.77 -17.81
N SER A 436 2.13 16.93 -17.87
CA SER A 436 2.15 15.75 -18.73
C SER A 436 1.17 14.70 -18.23
N LEU A 437 0.35 14.16 -19.13
CA LEU A 437 -0.64 13.13 -18.85
C LEU A 437 -0.34 11.90 -19.71
N TYR A 438 -0.23 10.75 -19.05
CA TYR A 438 0.04 9.46 -19.66
C TYR A 438 -1.04 8.48 -19.28
N TYR A 439 -1.57 7.76 -20.26
CA TYR A 439 -2.59 6.74 -20.03
C TYR A 439 -2.59 5.75 -21.17
N HIS A 440 -3.17 4.58 -20.94
CA HIS A 440 -3.42 3.61 -22.00
C HIS A 440 -4.79 2.97 -21.81
N SER A 441 -5.26 2.30 -22.85
CA SER A 441 -6.50 1.53 -22.82
C SER A 441 -6.21 0.07 -23.15
N GLU A 442 -6.70 -0.86 -22.33
CA GLU A 442 -6.61 -2.29 -22.62
C GLU A 442 -7.46 -2.67 -23.84
N LEU A 443 -8.62 -2.04 -23.99
CA LEU A 443 -9.59 -2.33 -25.06
C LEU A 443 -9.11 -1.90 -26.44
N THR A 444 -8.34 -0.83 -26.49
CA THR A 444 -7.75 -0.33 -27.74
C THR A 444 -6.30 -0.74 -27.92
N ARG A 445 -5.63 -1.21 -26.85
CA ARG A 445 -4.19 -1.51 -26.79
C ARG A 445 -3.31 -0.34 -27.24
N GLN A 446 -3.76 0.89 -27.00
CA GLN A 446 -3.06 2.11 -27.36
C GLN A 446 -2.63 2.87 -26.10
N SER A 447 -1.34 3.22 -26.05
CA SER A 447 -0.79 4.17 -25.08
C SER A 447 -0.81 5.58 -25.66
N GLU A 448 -1.08 6.56 -24.81
CA GLU A 448 -1.23 7.96 -25.18
C GLU A 448 -0.42 8.86 -24.26
N GLN A 449 0.08 9.93 -24.87
CA GLN A 449 0.76 11.01 -24.19
C GLN A 449 0.06 12.31 -24.59
N ALA A 450 -0.39 13.06 -23.59
CA ALA A 450 -1.04 14.35 -23.76
C ALA A 450 -0.55 15.32 -22.67
N THR A 451 -1.07 16.54 -22.71
CA THR A 451 -1.13 17.40 -21.53
C THR A 451 -2.56 17.42 -21.01
N ILE A 452 -2.77 17.81 -19.75
CA ILE A 452 -4.12 17.85 -19.16
C ILE A 452 -5.10 18.70 -19.99
N ASN A 453 -4.65 19.84 -20.52
CA ASN A 453 -5.50 20.69 -21.36
C ASN A 453 -5.81 20.08 -22.73
N ASN A 454 -4.93 19.22 -23.24
CA ASN A 454 -5.07 18.56 -24.55
C ASN A 454 -5.54 17.10 -24.42
N SER A 455 -6.07 16.72 -23.25
CA SER A 455 -6.69 15.42 -23.02
C SER A 455 -7.75 15.13 -24.09
N LYS A 456 -7.73 13.89 -24.61
CA LYS A 456 -8.76 13.37 -25.51
C LYS A 456 -9.61 12.29 -24.83
N LEU A 457 -9.60 12.23 -23.49
CA LEU A 457 -10.32 11.20 -22.73
C LEU A 457 -11.82 11.22 -23.09
N LYS A 458 -12.48 12.38 -22.99
CA LYS A 458 -13.90 12.49 -23.36
C LYS A 458 -14.18 11.97 -24.77
N ARG A 459 -13.49 12.51 -25.79
CA ARG A 459 -13.68 12.12 -27.19
C ARG A 459 -13.49 10.63 -27.45
N LYS A 460 -12.53 9.98 -26.78
CA LYS A 460 -12.18 8.58 -27.03
C LYS A 460 -13.11 7.61 -26.30
N TYR A 461 -13.28 7.82 -25.00
CA TYR A 461 -13.96 6.88 -24.11
C TYR A 461 -15.48 7.01 -24.17
N THR A 462 -16.01 8.11 -24.73
CA THR A 462 -17.44 8.23 -25.06
C THR A 462 -17.75 7.97 -26.54
N SER A 463 -16.80 7.44 -27.32
CA SER A 463 -17.05 7.13 -28.73
C SER A 463 -17.89 5.84 -28.87
N PRO A 464 -18.83 5.76 -29.83
CA PRO A 464 -19.65 4.56 -30.02
C PRO A 464 -18.82 3.29 -30.21
N ARG A 465 -17.71 3.37 -30.95
CA ARG A 465 -16.78 2.25 -31.18
C ARG A 465 -16.13 1.75 -29.89
N TYR A 466 -15.76 2.66 -28.99
CA TYR A 466 -15.18 2.30 -27.71
C TYR A 466 -16.23 1.65 -26.81
N LEU A 467 -17.43 2.22 -26.73
CA LEU A 467 -18.53 1.70 -25.91
C LEU A 467 -18.91 0.27 -26.33
N ILE A 468 -19.00 -0.02 -27.63
CA ILE A 468 -19.26 -1.38 -28.12
C ILE A 468 -18.16 -2.35 -27.65
N LYS A 469 -16.89 -1.97 -27.76
CA LYS A 469 -15.78 -2.81 -27.28
C LYS A 469 -15.81 -3.01 -25.76
N ALA A 470 -16.14 -1.96 -25.02
CA ALA A 470 -16.25 -2.01 -23.57
C ALA A 470 -17.42 -2.88 -23.14
N GLN A 471 -18.59 -2.76 -23.79
CA GLN A 471 -19.75 -3.62 -23.56
C GLN A 471 -19.39 -5.09 -23.79
N VAL A 472 -18.76 -5.42 -24.93
CA VAL A 472 -18.32 -6.79 -25.21
C VAL A 472 -17.30 -7.27 -24.17
N TYR A 473 -16.32 -6.44 -23.81
CA TYR A 473 -15.30 -6.82 -22.83
C TYR A 473 -15.87 -7.07 -21.44
N TYR A 474 -16.65 -6.11 -20.91
CA TYR A 474 -17.24 -6.20 -19.59
C TYR A 474 -18.34 -7.24 -19.53
N ALA A 475 -19.15 -7.42 -20.58
CA ALA A 475 -20.06 -8.56 -20.69
C ALA A 475 -19.31 -9.90 -20.73
N ASN A 476 -18.13 -9.97 -21.34
CA ASN A 476 -17.30 -11.18 -21.35
C ASN A 476 -16.56 -11.44 -20.02
N THR A 477 -16.13 -10.39 -19.32
CA THR A 477 -15.50 -10.52 -17.99
C THR A 477 -16.54 -10.80 -16.91
N LEU A 478 -17.73 -10.18 -17.02
CA LEU A 478 -18.88 -10.55 -16.23
C LEU A 478 -19.44 -11.88 -16.65
N SER A 479 -19.37 -12.36 -17.90
CA SER A 479 -19.76 -13.73 -18.26
C SER A 479 -18.75 -14.77 -17.77
N ALA A 480 -17.46 -14.45 -17.72
CA ALA A 480 -16.44 -15.26 -17.04
C ALA A 480 -16.64 -15.27 -15.51
N HIS A 481 -17.04 -14.14 -14.92
CA HIS A 481 -17.57 -14.09 -13.55
C HIS A 481 -18.95 -14.75 -13.44
N SER A 482 -19.75 -14.80 -14.50
CA SER A 482 -21.05 -15.46 -14.59
C SER A 482 -20.88 -16.95 -14.74
N TYR A 483 -19.75 -17.47 -15.21
CA TYR A 483 -19.43 -18.89 -15.06
C TYR A 483 -19.11 -19.22 -13.60
N ARG A 484 -18.55 -18.25 -12.86
CA ARG A 484 -18.38 -18.30 -11.41
C ARG A 484 -19.69 -18.05 -10.64
N MET A 485 -20.60 -17.28 -11.23
CA MET A 485 -21.97 -16.99 -10.77
C MET A 485 -23.01 -17.96 -11.35
N VAL A 486 -22.65 -18.87 -12.26
CA VAL A 486 -23.46 -20.02 -12.76
C VAL A 486 -23.38 -21.13 -11.73
N ILE A 487 -22.29 -21.16 -10.96
CA ILE A 487 -22.22 -21.87 -9.69
C ILE A 487 -23.23 -21.27 -8.69
N ASP A 488 -23.46 -19.95 -8.70
CA ASP A 488 -24.49 -19.28 -7.87
C ASP A 488 -25.90 -19.28 -8.49
N HIS A 489 -26.05 -19.32 -9.83
CA HIS A 489 -27.30 -19.45 -10.58
C HIS A 489 -27.77 -20.91 -10.69
N CYS A 490 -27.07 -21.86 -10.06
CA CYS A 490 -27.71 -23.10 -9.59
C CYS A 490 -29.01 -22.79 -8.83
N ASP A 491 -29.09 -21.68 -8.11
CA ASP A 491 -30.31 -21.23 -7.41
C ASP A 491 -31.40 -20.69 -8.34
N ALA A 492 -31.03 -20.15 -9.52
CA ALA A 492 -31.99 -19.82 -10.58
C ALA A 492 -32.43 -21.07 -11.37
N LEU A 493 -31.55 -22.07 -11.50
CA LEU A 493 -31.81 -23.39 -12.10
C LEU A 493 -32.79 -24.21 -11.25
N VAL A 494 -32.81 -24.03 -9.93
CA VAL A 494 -33.85 -24.55 -9.02
C VAL A 494 -35.25 -24.03 -9.40
N SER A 495 -35.36 -22.78 -9.88
CA SER A 495 -36.63 -22.23 -10.37
C SER A 495 -37.00 -22.68 -11.80
N ALA A 496 -36.01 -22.88 -12.69
CA ALA A 496 -36.26 -23.33 -14.06
C ALA A 496 -36.56 -24.86 -14.17
N ASN A 497 -36.00 -25.68 -13.28
CA ASN A 497 -36.16 -27.14 -13.29
C ASN A 497 -37.55 -27.63 -12.84
N ARG A 498 -38.36 -26.80 -12.17
CA ARG A 498 -39.75 -27.14 -11.83
C ARG A 498 -40.64 -27.33 -13.06
N ASN A 499 -40.33 -26.64 -14.16
CA ASN A 499 -41.07 -26.77 -15.44
C ASN A 499 -40.45 -27.81 -16.40
N LEU A 500 -39.18 -28.18 -16.20
CA LEU A 500 -38.42 -29.07 -17.09
C LEU A 500 -38.52 -30.55 -16.68
N LEU A 501 -38.77 -30.83 -15.39
CA LEU A 501 -38.94 -32.20 -14.89
C LEU A 501 -40.38 -32.73 -15.05
N THR A 502 -41.35 -31.86 -15.36
CA THR A 502 -42.76 -32.24 -15.48
C THR A 502 -43.13 -32.76 -16.88
N GLN A 503 -42.31 -32.50 -17.93
CA GLN A 503 -42.60 -32.94 -19.30
C GLN A 503 -41.32 -33.18 -20.14
N ASN A 504 -41.01 -34.45 -20.44
CA ASN A 504 -40.30 -34.95 -21.63
C ASN A 504 -38.80 -34.65 -21.88
N HIS A 505 -38.08 -35.75 -22.20
CA HIS A 505 -36.82 -35.89 -22.96
C HIS A 505 -35.93 -34.64 -23.14
N LEU A 506 -34.83 -34.59 -22.38
CA LEU A 506 -33.79 -33.57 -22.51
C LEU A 506 -33.01 -33.69 -23.84
N GLU A 507 -32.96 -32.60 -24.61
CA GLU A 507 -32.10 -32.47 -25.81
C GLU A 507 -30.60 -32.59 -25.46
N THR A 508 -29.81 -33.17 -26.37
CA THR A 508 -28.39 -33.56 -26.17
C THR A 508 -27.48 -32.41 -25.73
N ASN A 509 -27.80 -31.17 -26.11
CA ASN A 509 -27.08 -29.94 -25.76
C ASN A 509 -27.35 -29.44 -24.33
N LYS A 510 -28.37 -29.96 -23.62
CA LYS A 510 -28.74 -29.53 -22.25
C LYS A 510 -28.13 -30.40 -21.15
N TRP A 511 -27.44 -31.49 -21.53
CA TRP A 511 -26.71 -32.35 -20.60
C TRP A 511 -25.46 -31.70 -19.99
N GLY A 512 -24.91 -30.66 -20.62
CA GLY A 512 -23.70 -29.97 -20.17
C GLY A 512 -23.78 -29.45 -18.73
N CYS A 513 -24.95 -28.96 -18.31
CA CYS A 513 -25.15 -28.43 -16.96
C CYS A 513 -25.29 -29.53 -15.89
N LEU A 514 -25.87 -30.68 -16.24
CA LEU A 514 -25.90 -31.86 -15.35
C LEU A 514 -24.52 -32.51 -15.27
N LEU A 515 -23.77 -32.53 -16.37
CA LEU A 515 -22.40 -33.02 -16.43
C LEU A 515 -21.44 -32.23 -15.54
N SER A 516 -21.66 -30.91 -15.39
CA SER A 516 -20.83 -30.09 -14.51
C SER A 516 -21.02 -30.37 -13.02
N THR A 517 -22.05 -31.12 -12.61
CA THR A 517 -22.28 -31.53 -11.21
C THR A 517 -21.84 -32.97 -10.92
N LEU A 518 -21.24 -33.64 -11.91
CA LEU A 518 -20.73 -35.00 -11.76
C LEU A 518 -19.48 -35.02 -10.87
N THR A 519 -19.52 -35.81 -9.81
CA THR A 519 -18.40 -35.98 -8.87
C THR A 519 -18.03 -37.45 -8.74
N TYR A 520 -16.74 -37.78 -8.72
CA TYR A 520 -16.29 -39.16 -8.54
C TYR A 520 -16.04 -39.46 -7.06
N ASN A 521 -16.83 -40.36 -6.48
CA ASN A 521 -16.67 -40.77 -5.11
C ASN A 521 -15.66 -41.92 -5.03
N LYS A 522 -14.49 -41.60 -4.46
CA LYS A 522 -13.35 -42.53 -4.36
C LYS A 522 -13.56 -43.66 -3.37
N GLU A 523 -14.43 -43.51 -2.38
CA GLU A 523 -14.64 -44.53 -1.34
C GLU A 523 -15.50 -45.70 -1.85
N ILE A 524 -16.49 -45.41 -2.69
CA ILE A 524 -17.36 -46.43 -3.31
C ILE A 524 -17.05 -46.68 -4.79
N GLN A 525 -16.04 -46.00 -5.33
CA GLN A 525 -15.57 -46.10 -6.73
C GLN A 525 -16.64 -45.85 -7.80
N GLN A 526 -17.64 -45.02 -7.52
CA GLN A 526 -18.74 -44.70 -8.44
C GLN A 526 -18.83 -43.21 -8.73
N TYR A 527 -19.40 -42.86 -9.89
CA TYR A 527 -19.74 -41.48 -10.21
C TYR A 527 -21.07 -41.13 -9.57
N GLU A 528 -21.15 -39.96 -8.97
CA GLU A 528 -22.31 -39.49 -8.23
C GLU A 528 -22.76 -38.15 -8.79
N MET A 529 -24.07 -38.01 -8.95
CA MET A 529 -24.69 -36.80 -9.46
C MET A 529 -25.80 -36.39 -8.50
N TYR A 530 -25.72 -35.13 -8.07
CA TYR A 530 -26.66 -34.55 -7.13
C TYR A 530 -27.69 -33.71 -7.88
N TYR A 531 -28.96 -33.88 -7.55
CA TYR A 531 -30.07 -33.16 -8.18
C TYR A 531 -31.21 -32.95 -7.17
N LEU A 532 -32.05 -31.94 -7.40
CA LEU A 532 -33.16 -31.61 -6.49
C LEU A 532 -34.45 -32.30 -6.95
N HIS A 533 -35.13 -33.01 -6.05
CA HIS A 533 -36.45 -33.62 -6.31
C HIS A 533 -37.39 -33.35 -5.12
N GLN A 534 -38.54 -32.73 -5.41
CA GLN A 534 -39.56 -32.38 -4.39
C GLN A 534 -38.95 -31.66 -3.18
N ASP A 535 -38.16 -30.61 -3.47
CA ASP A 535 -37.54 -29.73 -2.48
C ASP A 535 -36.56 -30.42 -1.50
N LYS A 536 -36.11 -31.64 -1.82
CA LYS A 536 -35.02 -32.33 -1.12
C LYS A 536 -33.89 -32.66 -2.10
N MET A 537 -32.65 -32.47 -1.65
CA MET A 537 -31.48 -32.90 -2.41
C MET A 537 -31.47 -34.44 -2.49
N GLN A 538 -31.55 -34.95 -3.71
CA GLN A 538 -31.40 -36.36 -4.04
C GLN A 538 -30.01 -36.60 -4.65
N LYS A 539 -29.59 -37.85 -4.57
CA LYS A 539 -28.32 -38.32 -5.08
C LYS A 539 -28.57 -39.55 -5.92
N ILE A 540 -28.10 -39.54 -7.16
CA ILE A 540 -28.06 -40.72 -8.02
C ILE A 540 -26.62 -41.18 -8.16
N GLN A 541 -26.40 -42.48 -7.95
CA GLN A 541 -25.16 -43.15 -8.26
C GLN A 541 -25.24 -43.68 -9.68
N LEU A 542 -24.25 -43.33 -10.49
CA LEU A 542 -24.14 -43.75 -11.87
C LEU A 542 -23.09 -44.86 -11.94
N THR A 543 -23.54 -46.05 -12.33
CA THR A 543 -22.65 -47.13 -12.75
C THR A 543 -22.34 -46.98 -14.25
N THR A 544 -21.20 -47.50 -14.68
CA THR A 544 -20.77 -47.50 -16.09
C THR A 544 -21.71 -48.26 -17.03
N ASP A 545 -22.63 -49.01 -16.45
CA ASP A 545 -23.56 -49.93 -17.12
C ASP A 545 -24.94 -49.25 -17.30
N ASN A 546 -25.09 -48.02 -16.77
CA ASN A 546 -26.28 -47.20 -16.87
C ASN A 546 -26.38 -46.58 -18.27
N THR A 547 -27.53 -46.74 -18.92
CA THR A 547 -27.82 -46.25 -20.28
C THR A 547 -27.57 -44.74 -20.43
N ILE A 548 -27.71 -43.98 -19.35
CA ILE A 548 -27.42 -42.54 -19.28
C ILE A 548 -25.92 -42.27 -19.54
N PHE A 549 -25.03 -43.09 -18.97
CA PHE A 549 -23.58 -42.94 -19.15
C PHE A 549 -23.15 -43.29 -20.59
N ALA A 550 -23.84 -44.23 -21.24
CA ALA A 550 -23.60 -44.58 -22.64
C ALA A 550 -23.96 -43.44 -23.62
N GLU A 551 -25.07 -42.73 -23.37
CA GLU A 551 -25.42 -41.54 -24.15
C GLU A 551 -24.44 -40.37 -23.91
N MET A 552 -23.97 -40.20 -22.67
CA MET A 552 -22.96 -39.20 -22.30
C MET A 552 -21.62 -39.45 -23.01
N ARG A 553 -21.16 -40.71 -23.06
CA ARG A 553 -19.94 -41.10 -23.80
C ARG A 553 -20.07 -40.81 -25.30
N ARG A 554 -21.22 -41.15 -25.89
CA ARG A 554 -21.48 -40.94 -27.32
C ARG A 554 -21.50 -39.46 -27.71
N TYR A 555 -21.99 -38.57 -26.83
CA TYR A 555 -21.91 -37.12 -27.04
C TYR A 555 -20.47 -36.60 -27.03
N LEU A 556 -19.66 -37.02 -26.04
CA LEU A 556 -18.26 -36.62 -25.95
C LEU A 556 -17.43 -37.13 -27.14
N GLU A 557 -17.69 -38.35 -27.60
CA GLU A 557 -17.09 -38.92 -28.82
C GLU A 557 -17.50 -38.13 -30.08
N GLN A 558 -18.77 -37.72 -30.21
CA GLN A 558 -19.23 -36.88 -31.33
C GLN A 558 -18.62 -35.47 -31.32
N GLN A 559 -18.44 -34.85 -30.15
CA GLN A 559 -17.77 -33.55 -30.05
C GLN A 559 -16.27 -33.67 -30.35
N HIS A 560 -15.64 -34.76 -29.91
CA HIS A 560 -14.24 -35.06 -30.22
C HIS A 560 -14.02 -35.30 -31.73
N GLU A 561 -14.89 -36.06 -32.38
CA GLU A 561 -14.86 -36.25 -33.84
C GLU A 561 -15.10 -34.96 -34.62
N ARG A 562 -16.02 -34.09 -34.16
CA ARG A 562 -16.22 -32.76 -34.75
C ARG A 562 -14.99 -31.87 -34.62
N LEU A 563 -14.35 -31.88 -33.45
CA LEU A 563 -13.12 -31.12 -33.18
C LEU A 563 -11.97 -31.60 -34.07
N ILE A 564 -11.82 -32.92 -34.26
CA ILE A 564 -10.77 -33.48 -35.14
C ILE A 564 -11.06 -33.25 -36.62
N LYS A 565 -12.34 -33.23 -37.05
CA LYS A 565 -12.72 -32.92 -38.43
C LYS A 565 -12.48 -31.44 -38.78
N CYS A 566 -12.85 -30.54 -37.88
CA CYS A 566 -12.75 -29.09 -38.11
C CYS A 566 -11.36 -28.52 -37.80
N TYR A 567 -10.56 -29.20 -36.98
CA TYR A 567 -9.25 -28.71 -36.55
C TYR A 567 -8.18 -29.81 -36.54
N GLN A 568 -7.06 -29.55 -37.20
CA GLN A 568 -5.88 -30.41 -37.17
C GLN A 568 -4.95 -30.01 -36.02
N ARG A 569 -4.46 -30.98 -35.24
CA ARG A 569 -3.52 -30.73 -34.14
C ARG A 569 -2.08 -30.87 -34.62
N VAL A 570 -1.31 -29.79 -34.60
CA VAL A 570 0.12 -29.76 -34.95
C VAL A 570 0.89 -29.10 -33.81
N ASN A 571 1.92 -29.78 -33.28
CA ASN A 571 2.73 -29.31 -32.15
C ASN A 571 1.90 -28.80 -30.95
N GLY A 572 0.85 -29.56 -30.60
CA GLY A 572 0.01 -29.25 -29.45
C GLY A 572 -0.98 -28.10 -29.65
N ARG A 573 -1.00 -27.43 -30.80
CA ARG A 573 -1.96 -26.37 -31.15
C ARG A 573 -2.96 -26.83 -32.20
N LEU A 574 -4.20 -26.37 -32.10
CA LEU A 574 -5.29 -26.67 -33.02
C LEU A 574 -5.31 -25.62 -34.14
N TYR A 575 -5.27 -26.07 -35.39
CA TYR A 575 -5.36 -25.25 -36.59
C TYR A 575 -6.63 -25.62 -37.37
N PRO A 576 -7.39 -24.66 -37.92
CA PRO A 576 -8.55 -24.95 -38.74
C PRO A 576 -8.17 -25.84 -39.94
N ASN A 577 -8.94 -26.89 -40.19
CA ASN A 577 -8.67 -27.82 -41.29
C ASN A 577 -9.03 -27.15 -42.64
N PRO A 578 -8.05 -26.92 -43.54
CA PRO A 578 -8.26 -26.11 -44.75
C PRO A 578 -9.25 -26.70 -45.77
N PHE A 579 -9.67 -27.97 -45.60
CA PHE A 579 -10.69 -28.61 -46.45
C PHE A 579 -12.14 -28.34 -46.03
N PHE A 580 -12.37 -27.70 -44.87
CA PHE A 580 -13.70 -27.29 -44.41
C PHE A 580 -13.78 -25.78 -44.24
N SER A 581 -13.87 -25.09 -45.38
CA SER A 581 -14.37 -23.71 -45.45
C SER A 581 -15.88 -23.74 -45.19
N THR A 582 -16.31 -23.31 -44.01
CA THR A 582 -17.71 -22.93 -43.79
C THR A 582 -17.97 -21.64 -44.56
N THR A 583 -18.48 -21.80 -45.77
CA THR A 583 -19.27 -20.79 -46.45
C THR A 583 -20.37 -20.34 -45.49
N VAL A 584 -20.39 -19.05 -45.20
CA VAL A 584 -21.47 -18.37 -44.48
C VAL A 584 -22.74 -18.48 -45.31
N ILE A 585 -23.83 -18.95 -44.72
CA ILE A 585 -25.18 -18.53 -45.08
C ILE A 585 -25.93 -18.25 -43.77
N LEU A 586 -26.48 -17.03 -43.74
CA LEU A 586 -27.26 -16.30 -42.72
C LEU A 586 -27.85 -17.07 -41.54
#